data_AF-A0A914GBN0-F1
#
_entry.id   AF-A0A914GBN0-F1
#
_cell.length_a   1.000
_cell.length_b   1.000
_cell.length_c   1.000
_cell.angle_alpha   90.00
_cell.angle_beta   90.00
_cell.angle_gamma   90.00
#
_symmetry.space_group_name_H-M   'P 1'
#
loop_
_entity.id
_entity.type
_entity.pdbx_description
1 polymer ?
#
loop_
_entity_poly.entity_id
_entity_poly.type
_entity_poly.pdbx_seq_one_letter_code
_entity_poly.pdbx_strand_id
1 'polypeptide(L)'
;LKHGSINTQLYNESAATLEKLAILKAWAEVYIVAVKEQDEKLSQPPKQGGGGEDDVNGCNENLLTLVNPELNTLVCHWLAVLHDSALLSLPMEFGNQLPETGGAFYTPDSAESCKDYYRASWPPI
;
A
#
# COMPACT_ATOMS: atom_id res chain seq x y z
N LEU A 1 0.10 35.92 -26.04
CA LEU A 1 -0.52 35.23 -24.89
C LEU A 1 -1.16 33.93 -25.38
N LYS A 2 -0.52 32.79 -25.09
CA LYS A 2 -1.15 31.51 -24.68
C LYS A 2 -0.06 30.46 -24.59
N HIS A 3 0.47 30.27 -23.39
CA HIS A 3 1.14 29.03 -23.01
C HIS A 3 0.11 27.91 -23.12
N GLY A 4 0.20 27.13 -24.19
CA GLY A 4 -0.59 25.91 -24.37
C GLY A 4 -0.05 24.82 -23.47
N SER A 5 -0.63 24.71 -22.28
CA SER A 5 -0.82 23.48 -21.49
C SER A 5 0.32 22.45 -21.50
N ILE A 6 1.41 22.76 -20.82
CA ILE A 6 2.49 21.82 -20.45
C ILE A 6 2.14 20.94 -19.22
N ASN A 7 0.88 20.93 -18.75
CA ASN A 7 0.52 20.33 -17.45
C ASN A 7 -0.25 18.99 -17.53
N THR A 8 -0.69 18.54 -18.70
CA THR A 8 -1.44 17.28 -18.84
C THR A 8 -0.58 16.07 -19.20
N GLN A 9 0.72 16.25 -19.45
CA GLN A 9 1.67 15.15 -19.74
C GLN A 9 2.60 14.80 -18.57
N LEU A 10 2.49 15.46 -17.42
CA LEU A 10 3.45 15.26 -16.33
C LEU A 10 3.09 14.09 -15.40
N TYR A 11 1.87 13.57 -15.48
CA TYR A 11 1.48 12.32 -14.81
C TYR A 11 1.54 11.18 -15.83
N ASN A 12 2.67 10.48 -15.88
CA ASN A 12 2.79 9.29 -16.70
C ASN A 12 2.22 8.08 -15.93
N GLU A 13 1.81 7.04 -16.66
CA GLU A 13 1.23 5.83 -16.06
C GLU A 13 2.15 5.20 -15.00
N SER A 14 3.47 5.31 -15.16
CA SER A 14 4.44 4.77 -14.22
C SER A 14 4.50 5.56 -12.90
N ALA A 15 4.21 6.87 -12.91
CA ALA A 15 3.97 7.64 -11.69
C ALA A 15 2.67 7.22 -10.99
N ALA A 16 1.61 6.90 -11.75
CA ALA A 16 0.38 6.35 -11.19
C ALA A 16 0.61 4.97 -10.55
N THR A 17 1.45 4.11 -11.15
CA THR A 17 1.91 2.87 -10.52
C THR A 17 2.59 3.17 -9.19
N LEU A 18 3.59 4.05 -9.19
CA LEU A 18 4.34 4.40 -7.99
C LEU A 18 3.44 4.92 -6.86
N GLU A 19 2.50 5.81 -7.18
CA GLU A 19 1.53 6.32 -6.21
C GLU A 19 0.70 5.18 -5.61
N LYS A 20 0.14 4.29 -6.45
CA LYS A 20 -0.65 3.14 -5.98
C LYS A 20 0.17 2.21 -5.08
N LEU A 21 1.43 1.92 -5.46
CA LEU A 21 2.34 1.12 -4.64
C LEU A 21 2.65 1.79 -3.30
N ALA A 22 2.91 3.10 -3.30
CA ALA A 22 3.21 3.87 -2.10
C ALA A 22 2.01 3.92 -1.12
N ILE A 23 0.81 4.17 -1.63
CA ILE A 23 -0.43 4.14 -0.83
C ILE A 23 -0.60 2.76 -0.19
N LEU A 24 -0.50 1.72 -1.00
CA LEU A 24 -0.69 0.35 -0.57
C LEU A 24 0.35 -0.08 0.49
N LYS A 25 1.59 0.41 0.38
CA LYS A 25 2.63 0.23 1.39
C LYS A 25 2.33 0.97 2.69
N ALA A 26 1.92 2.23 2.60
CA ALA A 26 1.58 3.02 3.78
C ALA A 26 0.43 2.37 4.58
N TRP A 27 -0.60 1.89 3.90
CA TRP A 27 -1.70 1.17 4.55
C TRP A 27 -1.25 -0.14 5.23
N ALA A 28 -0.23 -0.82 4.68
CA ALA A 28 0.33 -2.04 5.29
C ALA A 28 1.04 -1.72 6.61
N GLU A 29 1.85 -0.67 6.61
CA GLU A 29 2.55 -0.18 7.80
C GLU A 29 1.57 0.25 8.87
N VAL A 30 0.51 0.99 8.50
CA VAL A 30 -0.56 1.37 9.41
C VAL A 30 -1.24 0.16 10.03
N TYR A 31 -1.58 -0.87 9.24
CA TYR A 31 -2.18 -2.09 9.77
C TYR A 31 -1.27 -2.79 10.78
N ILE A 32 0.01 -2.94 10.47
CA ILE A 32 1.00 -3.59 11.35
C ILE A 32 1.12 -2.82 12.68
N VAL A 33 1.21 -1.48 12.64
CA VAL A 33 1.29 -0.65 13.84
C VAL A 33 0.00 -0.77 14.66
N ALA A 34 -1.15 -0.70 14.01
CA ALA A 34 -2.45 -0.78 14.67
C ALA A 34 -2.68 -2.13 15.37
N VAL A 35 -2.26 -3.24 14.76
CA VAL A 35 -2.32 -4.58 15.39
C VAL A 35 -1.38 -4.66 16.60
N LYS A 36 -0.14 -4.14 16.49
CA LYS A 36 0.80 -4.12 17.62
C LYS A 36 0.26 -3.31 18.80
N GLU A 37 -0.31 -2.13 18.54
CA GLU A 37 -0.93 -1.32 19.59
C GLU A 37 -2.10 -2.04 20.28
N GLN A 38 -2.91 -2.80 19.52
CA GLN A 38 -3.99 -3.60 20.09
C GLN A 38 -3.46 -4.73 20.98
N ASP A 39 -2.42 -5.44 20.54
CA ASP A 39 -1.80 -6.55 21.29
C ASP A 39 -1.15 -6.06 22.61
N GLU A 40 -0.47 -4.91 22.57
CA GLU A 40 0.08 -4.26 23.76
C GLU A 40 -1.00 -3.80 24.74
N LYS A 41 -2.14 -3.28 24.24
CA LYS A 41 -3.29 -2.92 25.10
C LYS A 41 -3.92 -4.13 25.78
N LEU A 42 -3.93 -5.30 25.13
CA LEU A 42 -4.44 -6.55 25.69
C LEU A 42 -3.49 -7.18 26.71
N SER A 43 -2.18 -6.95 26.55
CA SER A 43 -1.13 -7.49 27.41
C SER A 43 -0.89 -6.68 28.69
N GLN A 44 -1.46 -5.48 28.83
CA GLN A 44 -1.38 -4.69 30.07
C GLN A 44 -2.38 -5.20 31.13
N PRO A 45 -1.94 -5.41 32.39
CA PRO A 45 -2.87 -5.73 33.48
C PRO A 45 -3.86 -4.58 33.70
N PRO A 46 -5.09 -4.86 34.17
CA PRO A 46 -6.07 -3.82 34.43
C PRO A 46 -5.49 -2.82 35.43
N LYS A 47 -5.40 -1.55 35.05
CA LYS A 47 -5.06 -0.45 35.97
C LYS A 47 -6.17 -0.35 37.02
N GLN A 48 -6.03 -1.09 38.10
CA GLN A 48 -6.85 -0.96 39.30
C GLN A 48 -6.33 0.27 40.05
N GLY A 49 -7.06 1.40 39.97
CA GLY A 49 -6.68 2.59 40.72
C GLY A 49 -7.60 3.78 40.54
N GLY A 50 -8.58 3.91 41.44
CA GLY A 50 -9.04 5.19 41.99
C GLY A 50 -10.02 6.00 41.15
N GLY A 51 -11.23 6.18 41.67
CA GLY A 51 -12.30 6.98 41.04
C GLY A 51 -11.94 8.44 40.81
N GLY A 52 -12.55 9.01 39.78
CA GLY A 52 -12.50 10.42 39.40
C GLY A 52 -13.18 10.59 38.05
N GLU A 53 -14.20 11.41 38.01
CA GLU A 53 -15.20 11.58 36.96
C GLU A 53 -14.69 12.32 35.72
N ASP A 54 -13.66 11.80 35.05
CA ASP A 54 -13.18 12.29 33.75
C ASP A 54 -13.25 11.18 32.69
N ASP A 55 -14.43 10.56 32.49
CA ASP A 55 -14.70 9.74 31.29
C ASP A 55 -15.00 10.64 30.07
N VAL A 56 -14.26 11.75 29.98
CA VAL A 56 -14.11 12.64 28.83
C VAL A 56 -12.70 12.43 28.27
N ASN A 57 -12.25 11.18 28.12
CA ASN A 57 -10.99 10.88 27.43
C ASN A 57 -10.87 9.38 27.08
N GLY A 58 -11.09 8.93 25.86
CA GLY A 58 -11.21 9.70 24.64
C GLY A 58 -11.77 8.82 23.54
N CYS A 59 -12.03 9.46 22.41
CA CYS A 59 -12.16 8.82 21.13
C CYS A 59 -11.04 7.79 21.01
N ASN A 60 -11.32 6.51 21.31
CA ASN A 60 -10.39 5.43 21.04
C ASN A 60 -10.53 5.17 19.55
N GLU A 61 -10.02 6.11 18.75
CA GLU A 61 -9.81 6.01 17.31
C GLU A 61 -8.73 4.94 17.12
N ASN A 62 -9.10 3.69 17.36
CA ASN A 62 -8.23 2.56 17.12
C ASN A 62 -7.97 2.53 15.62
N LEU A 63 -6.72 2.68 15.17
CA LEU A 63 -6.39 2.72 13.73
C LEU A 63 -7.01 1.54 12.95
N LEU A 64 -7.23 0.40 13.61
CA LEU A 64 -7.94 -0.74 13.03
C LEU A 64 -9.38 -0.43 12.62
N THR A 65 -10.12 0.48 13.27
CA THR A 65 -11.48 0.83 12.84
C THR A 65 -11.50 1.54 11.49
N LEU A 66 -10.40 2.20 11.11
CA LEU A 66 -10.22 2.81 9.79
C LEU A 66 -9.80 1.79 8.73
N VAL A 67 -8.96 0.82 9.10
CA VAL A 67 -8.40 -0.17 8.15
C VAL A 67 -9.36 -1.34 7.92
N ASN A 68 -10.05 -1.82 8.96
CA ASN A 68 -10.88 -3.03 8.92
C ASN A 68 -11.95 -3.04 7.79
N PRO A 69 -12.70 -1.96 7.51
CA PRO A 69 -13.66 -1.97 6.40
C PRO A 69 -12.99 -2.14 5.03
N GLU A 70 -11.77 -1.62 4.85
CA GLU A 70 -11.04 -1.66 3.57
C GLU A 70 -10.06 -2.84 3.49
N LEU A 71 -9.89 -3.61 4.56
CA LEU A 71 -8.85 -4.63 4.67
C LEU A 71 -8.98 -5.72 3.58
N ASN A 72 -10.19 -6.14 3.24
CA ASN A 72 -10.39 -7.14 2.19
C ASN A 72 -9.92 -6.61 0.82
N THR A 73 -10.31 -5.38 0.49
CA THR A 73 -9.87 -4.67 -0.70
C THR A 73 -8.35 -4.54 -0.71
N LEU A 74 -7.75 -4.13 0.41
CA LEU A 74 -6.32 -3.93 0.55
C LEU A 74 -5.51 -5.22 0.33
N VAL A 75 -5.98 -6.35 0.87
CA VAL A 75 -5.37 -7.67 0.66
C VAL A 75 -5.42 -8.08 -0.81
N CYS A 76 -6.54 -7.86 -1.50
CA CYS A 76 -6.64 -8.13 -2.93
C CYS A 76 -5.63 -7.30 -3.74
N HIS A 77 -5.47 -6.02 -3.41
CA HIS A 77 -4.48 -5.15 -4.07
C HIS A 77 -3.04 -5.56 -3.74
N TRP A 78 -2.73 -5.99 -2.50
CA TRP A 78 -1.42 -6.53 -2.16
C TRP A 78 -1.08 -7.78 -2.96
N LEU A 79 -2.00 -8.73 -3.05
CA LEU A 79 -1.77 -9.95 -3.83
C LEU A 79 -1.52 -9.64 -5.30
N ALA A 80 -2.28 -8.68 -5.85
CA ALA A 80 -2.09 -8.22 -7.22
C ALA A 80 -0.71 -7.56 -7.41
N VAL A 81 -0.26 -6.74 -6.46
CA VAL A 81 1.10 -6.15 -6.48
C VAL A 81 2.19 -7.22 -6.39
N LEU A 82 2.03 -8.23 -5.53
CA LEU A 82 3.01 -9.31 -5.39
C LEU A 82 3.09 -10.16 -6.66
N HIS A 83 1.95 -10.41 -7.30
CA HIS A 83 1.89 -11.10 -8.59
C HIS A 83 2.61 -10.30 -9.68
N ASP A 84 2.30 -9.01 -9.81
CA ASP A 84 2.99 -8.13 -10.76
C ASP A 84 4.50 -8.07 -10.48
N SER A 85 4.90 -7.98 -9.21
CA SER A 85 6.31 -7.99 -8.80
C SER A 85 7.03 -9.27 -9.23
N ALA A 86 6.38 -10.43 -9.07
CA ALA A 86 6.95 -11.71 -9.46
C ALA A 86 7.15 -11.78 -10.98
N LEU A 87 6.17 -11.34 -11.76
CA LEU A 87 6.25 -11.29 -13.22
C LEU A 87 7.33 -10.31 -13.71
N LEU A 88 7.39 -9.12 -13.13
CA LEU A 88 8.38 -8.09 -13.50
C LEU A 88 9.81 -8.47 -13.09
N SER A 89 9.96 -9.36 -12.11
CA SER A 89 11.27 -9.87 -11.66
C SER A 89 11.77 -11.06 -12.50
N LEU A 90 10.99 -11.53 -13.48
CA LEU A 90 11.40 -12.63 -14.34
C LEU A 90 12.60 -12.24 -15.21
N PRO A 91 13.54 -13.17 -15.44
CA PRO A 91 14.59 -13.02 -16.43
C PRO A 91 14.01 -12.73 -17.83
N MET A 92 14.75 -11.98 -18.66
CA MET A 92 14.24 -11.52 -19.98
C MET A 92 13.86 -12.67 -20.91
N GLU A 93 14.44 -13.85 -20.71
CA GLU A 93 14.14 -15.09 -21.43
C GLU A 93 12.69 -15.55 -21.23
N PHE A 94 12.05 -15.12 -20.14
CA PHE A 94 10.66 -15.39 -19.81
C PHE A 94 9.75 -14.18 -20.04
N GLY A 95 10.22 -13.13 -20.72
CA GLY A 95 9.42 -11.94 -21.03
C GLY A 95 8.11 -12.26 -21.76
N ASN A 96 8.07 -13.36 -22.53
CA ASN A 96 6.88 -13.86 -23.21
C ASN A 96 5.77 -14.36 -22.25
N GLN A 97 6.05 -14.48 -20.95
CA GLN A 97 5.06 -14.84 -19.92
C GLN A 97 4.33 -13.60 -19.38
N LEU A 98 4.78 -12.39 -19.73
CA LEU A 98 4.10 -11.16 -19.32
C LEU A 98 2.75 -11.06 -20.04
N PRO A 99 1.66 -10.76 -19.32
CA PRO A 99 0.36 -10.56 -19.95
C PRO A 99 0.40 -9.43 -20.98
N GLU A 100 -0.18 -9.67 -22.17
CA GLU A 100 -0.28 -8.66 -23.23
C GLU A 100 -1.12 -7.44 -22.82
N THR A 101 -2.01 -7.61 -21.84
CA THR A 101 -2.83 -6.54 -21.26
C THR A 101 -2.13 -5.74 -20.17
N GLY A 102 -0.92 -6.15 -19.75
CA GLY A 102 -0.26 -5.62 -18.55
C GLY A 102 -0.75 -6.28 -17.25
N GLY A 103 -0.17 -5.83 -16.14
CA GLY A 103 -0.53 -6.29 -14.80
C GLY A 103 -1.62 -5.45 -14.16
N ALA A 104 -1.83 -5.65 -12.86
CA ALA A 104 -2.83 -4.90 -12.11
C ALA A 104 -2.47 -3.42 -11.94
N PHE A 105 -1.18 -3.09 -11.86
CA PHE A 105 -0.72 -1.71 -11.67
C PHE A 105 0.24 -1.21 -12.74
N TYR A 106 0.56 -2.00 -13.76
CA TYR A 106 1.43 -1.58 -14.87
C TYR A 106 0.81 -1.93 -16.22
N THR A 107 1.08 -1.12 -17.23
CA THR A 107 0.71 -1.38 -18.63
C THR A 107 1.89 -2.04 -19.35
N PRO A 108 1.67 -2.78 -20.46
CA PRO A 108 2.77 -3.41 -21.20
C PRO A 108 3.85 -2.40 -21.60
N ASP A 109 3.46 -1.17 -21.94
CA ASP A 109 4.39 -0.09 -22.32
C ASP A 109 5.19 0.49 -21.13
N SER A 110 4.65 0.40 -19.90
CA SER A 110 5.29 0.92 -18.69
C SER A 110 6.01 -0.15 -17.87
N ALA A 111 5.90 -1.43 -18.25
CA ALA A 111 6.43 -2.57 -17.51
C ALA A 111 7.91 -2.40 -17.14
N GLU A 112 8.75 -1.98 -18.09
CA GLU A 112 10.18 -1.80 -17.86
C GLU A 112 10.47 -0.66 -16.87
N SER A 113 9.77 0.46 -16.97
CA SER A 113 9.94 1.59 -16.03
C SER A 113 9.41 1.25 -14.64
N CYS A 114 8.37 0.41 -14.55
CA CYS A 114 7.77 0.03 -13.28
C CYS A 114 8.64 -0.95 -12.49
N LYS A 115 9.49 -1.77 -13.13
CA LYS A 115 10.40 -2.71 -12.46
C LYS A 115 11.18 -2.07 -11.31
N ASP A 116 11.74 -0.88 -11.55
CA ASP A 116 12.52 -0.16 -10.55
C ASP A 116 11.66 0.26 -9.35
N TYR A 117 10.41 0.69 -9.59
CA TYR A 117 9.48 1.05 -8.52
C TYR A 117 9.08 -0.15 -7.66
N TYR A 118 8.81 -1.31 -8.28
CA TYR A 118 8.53 -2.54 -7.53
C TYR A 118 9.74 -2.99 -6.71
N ARG A 119 10.95 -2.95 -7.30
CA ARG A 119 12.20 -3.32 -6.61
C ARG A 119 12.55 -2.38 -5.45
N ALA A 120 12.23 -1.09 -5.56
CA ALA A 120 12.45 -0.12 -4.48
C ALA A 120 11.37 -0.19 -3.39
N SER A 121 10.16 -0.61 -3.75
CA SER A 121 9.04 -0.66 -2.81
C SER A 121 9.20 -1.78 -1.79
N TRP A 122 9.76 -2.93 -2.18
CA TRP A 122 9.89 -4.12 -1.34
C TRP A 122 11.34 -4.59 -1.14
N PRO A 123 11.67 -5.12 0.06
CA PRO A 123 12.91 -5.88 0.23
C PRO A 123 12.96 -7.03 -0.77
N PRO A 124 14.16 -7.50 -1.17
CA PRO A 124 14.26 -8.75 -1.93
C PRO A 124 13.55 -9.85 -1.14
N ILE A 125 12.51 -10.42 -1.75
CA ILE A 125 11.72 -11.53 -1.23
C ILE A 125 12.52 -12.82 -1.38
#